data_AF-A0A7V6B5Z9-F1
#
_entry.id   AF-A0A7V6B5Z9-F1
#
_cell.length_a   1.000
_cell.length_b   1.000
_cell.length_c   1.000
_cell.angle_alpha   90.00
_cell.angle_beta   90.00
_cell.angle_gamma   90.00
#
_symmetry.space_group_name_H-M   'P 1'
#
loop_
_entity.id
_entity.type
_entity.pdbx_description
1 polymer ?
#
loop_
_entity_poly.entity_id
_entity_poly.type
_entity_poly.pdbx_seq_one_letter_code
_entity_poly.pdbx_strand_id
1 'polypeptide(L)'
;MNNNELKNITITMVFDGSALNRDEKVGGNILSIKKLNVNGEIRSFIGKPAIRHYLFQTLWRAFGWEPAQVTGQGEVVQLDLTKSDILTSAELDVFGYMFTRGKTAVTRKSPLGITKAVALFPYTGDLAFYANHDLVRRGKEDGLTVTPNPFTKEEHAAFYKVTFTLDAGILGNDIWVVEDATYDEQANMLRVSIVAPESVALDNVERRTDEHENVFYEMPKGRIFVDGRTVKVDEQLMQKKPAKKNFEEHLVFSDKGKSKFRIFDFSYDDDSKQYEFDVDEEPEYDESKKTLTLKIGAVKEIPCVKLSGAPDGKQTYAVSQDGKELGTLVVGRKEQGPCIVRFSLAKQQVEQRFREVVSAVVSGLFAQSS
;
A
#
# COMPACT_ATOMS: atom_id res chain seq x y z
N MET A 1 -18.61 2.59 38.36
CA MET A 1 -18.01 2.12 37.08
C MET A 1 -17.29 3.29 36.45
N ASN A 2 -15.95 3.33 36.55
CA ASN A 2 -15.15 4.35 35.86
C ASN A 2 -15.12 4.00 34.37
N ASN A 3 -16.11 4.49 33.62
CA ASN A 3 -16.26 4.18 32.20
C ASN A 3 -15.35 5.11 31.37
N ASN A 4 -14.04 4.90 31.50
CA ASN A 4 -12.98 5.63 30.79
C ASN A 4 -12.59 4.88 29.49
N GLU A 5 -13.57 4.27 28.83
CA GLU A 5 -13.41 3.66 27.51
C GLU A 5 -13.58 4.73 26.44
N LEU A 6 -12.70 4.71 25.44
CA LEU A 6 -12.82 5.56 24.26
C LEU A 6 -14.14 5.25 23.57
N LYS A 7 -14.95 6.29 23.36
CA LYS A 7 -16.22 6.17 22.67
C LYS A 7 -16.01 6.38 21.17
N ASN A 8 -16.84 5.73 20.37
CA ASN A 8 -16.93 6.01 18.94
C ASN A 8 -17.32 7.49 18.73
N ILE A 9 -16.71 8.13 17.74
CA ILE A 9 -16.95 9.54 17.43
C ILE A 9 -17.38 9.70 15.98
N THR A 10 -18.40 10.52 15.76
CA THR A 10 -18.82 10.98 14.43
C THR A 10 -18.73 12.49 14.39
N ILE A 11 -17.97 13.03 13.43
CA ILE A 11 -17.80 14.48 13.23
C ILE A 11 -18.29 14.81 11.82
N THR A 12 -19.24 15.73 11.72
CA THR A 12 -19.62 16.31 10.42
C THR A 12 -19.14 17.75 10.37
N MET A 13 -18.35 18.05 9.35
CA MET A 13 -17.79 19.37 9.10
C MET A 13 -18.43 19.99 7.87
N VAL A 14 -18.66 21.29 7.95
CA VAL A 14 -19.02 22.13 6.82
C VAL A 14 -17.95 23.20 6.70
N PHE A 15 -17.34 23.31 5.52
CA PHE A 15 -16.26 24.26 5.26
C PHE A 15 -16.43 24.90 3.90
N ASP A 16 -15.95 26.14 3.75
CA ASP A 16 -15.90 26.84 2.48
C ASP A 16 -14.72 26.32 1.63
N GLY A 17 -14.94 26.10 0.35
CA GLY A 17 -13.93 25.58 -0.56
C GLY A 17 -14.18 26.01 -1.99
N SER A 18 -13.12 26.04 -2.80
CA SER A 18 -13.21 26.37 -4.22
C SER A 18 -12.41 25.39 -5.06
N ALA A 19 -13.13 24.55 -5.82
CA ALA A 19 -12.57 23.63 -6.80
C ALA A 19 -11.29 22.84 -6.36
N LEU A 20 -11.29 22.37 -5.11
CA LEU A 20 -10.13 21.76 -4.41
C LEU A 20 -9.75 20.34 -4.88
N ASN A 21 -10.51 19.77 -5.82
CA ASN A 21 -10.26 18.43 -6.35
C ASN A 21 -10.67 18.33 -7.81
N ARG A 22 -9.67 18.33 -8.69
CA ARG A 22 -9.86 18.31 -10.14
C ARG A 22 -9.85 16.90 -10.68
N ASP A 23 -10.42 16.77 -11.87
CA ASP A 23 -10.40 15.55 -12.66
C ASP A 23 -9.35 15.63 -13.78
N GLU A 24 -9.19 14.52 -14.49
CA GLU A 24 -8.40 14.50 -15.71
C GLU A 24 -8.92 15.54 -16.73
N LYS A 25 -8.00 16.08 -17.53
CA LYS A 25 -8.32 17.13 -18.50
C LYS A 25 -9.31 16.59 -19.54
N VAL A 26 -10.47 17.23 -19.64
CA VAL A 26 -11.44 16.93 -20.69
C VAL A 26 -11.00 17.64 -21.97
N GLY A 27 -10.89 16.91 -23.08
CA GLY A 27 -10.50 17.48 -24.38
C GLY A 27 -9.09 18.10 -24.39
N GLY A 28 -8.22 17.73 -23.44
CA GLY A 28 -6.82 18.17 -23.35
C GLY A 28 -6.60 19.57 -22.75
N ASN A 29 -7.60 20.45 -22.74
CA ASN A 29 -7.46 21.85 -22.31
C ASN A 29 -8.50 22.32 -21.28
N ILE A 30 -9.44 21.47 -20.86
CA ILE A 30 -10.43 21.81 -19.83
C ILE A 30 -10.06 21.10 -18.52
N LEU A 31 -9.67 21.90 -17.51
CA LEU A 31 -9.50 21.43 -16.15
C LEU A 31 -10.87 21.26 -15.48
N SER A 32 -11.39 20.04 -15.52
CA SER A 32 -12.69 19.69 -14.93
C SER A 32 -12.61 19.53 -13.41
N ILE A 33 -13.70 19.80 -12.70
CA ILE A 33 -13.90 19.43 -11.30
C ILE A 33 -14.66 18.10 -11.20
N LYS A 34 -14.44 17.35 -10.11
CA LYS A 34 -15.20 16.11 -9.89
C LYS A 34 -16.65 16.43 -9.52
N LYS A 35 -17.60 15.78 -10.21
CA LYS A 35 -19.04 16.03 -10.11
C LYS A 35 -19.81 14.73 -9.89
N LEU A 36 -20.92 14.78 -9.16
CA LEU A 36 -21.90 13.69 -9.05
C LEU A 36 -23.34 14.22 -9.11
N ASN A 37 -24.28 13.36 -9.50
CA ASN A 37 -25.70 13.68 -9.38
C ASN A 37 -26.19 13.36 -7.97
N VAL A 38 -26.83 14.33 -7.31
CA VAL A 38 -27.51 14.16 -6.03
C VAL A 38 -28.93 14.67 -6.20
N ASN A 39 -29.90 13.75 -6.24
CA ASN A 39 -31.32 14.05 -6.35
C ASN A 39 -31.67 14.95 -7.56
N GLY A 40 -31.05 14.72 -8.71
CA GLY A 40 -31.29 15.49 -9.94
C GLY A 40 -30.38 16.70 -10.10
N GLU A 41 -29.66 17.12 -9.06
CA GLU A 41 -28.72 18.23 -9.10
C GLU A 41 -27.29 17.75 -9.30
N ILE A 42 -26.54 18.42 -10.18
CA ILE A 42 -25.10 18.19 -10.31
C ILE A 42 -24.40 18.90 -9.16
N ARG A 43 -23.60 18.18 -8.38
CA ARG A 43 -22.83 18.73 -7.26
C ARG A 43 -21.37 18.37 -7.40
N SER A 44 -20.49 19.35 -7.18
CA SER A 44 -19.05 19.06 -7.11
C SER A 44 -18.70 18.34 -5.82
N PHE A 45 -17.62 17.56 -5.81
CA PHE A 45 -17.14 16.90 -4.59
C PHE A 45 -15.62 16.74 -4.54
N ILE A 46 -15.10 16.52 -3.33
CA ILE A 46 -13.74 16.05 -3.08
C ILE A 46 -13.79 14.55 -2.80
N GLY A 47 -12.99 13.78 -3.55
CA GLY A 47 -12.93 12.34 -3.41
C GLY A 47 -12.46 11.87 -2.04
N LYS A 48 -12.92 10.68 -1.62
CA LYS A 48 -12.45 10.05 -0.37
C LYS A 48 -10.92 9.90 -0.32
N PRO A 49 -10.23 9.46 -1.40
CA PRO A 49 -8.77 9.37 -1.40
C PRO A 49 -8.07 10.72 -1.19
N ALA A 50 -8.64 11.81 -1.73
CA ALA A 50 -8.09 13.16 -1.55
C ALA A 50 -8.25 13.64 -0.10
N ILE A 51 -9.44 13.47 0.50
CA ILE A 51 -9.64 13.78 1.93
C ILE A 51 -8.75 12.91 2.82
N ARG A 52 -8.61 11.62 2.52
CA ARG A 52 -7.67 10.72 3.21
C ARG A 52 -6.24 11.27 3.14
N HIS A 53 -5.80 11.67 1.94
CA HIS A 53 -4.46 12.22 1.73
C HIS A 53 -4.24 13.52 2.52
N TYR A 54 -5.18 14.47 2.48
CA TYR A 54 -5.09 15.72 3.26
C TYR A 54 -5.06 15.46 4.76
N LEU A 55 -5.88 14.52 5.25
CA LEU A 55 -5.84 14.12 6.66
C LEU A 55 -4.50 13.47 7.03
N PHE A 56 -3.98 12.56 6.21
CA PHE A 56 -2.68 11.94 6.47
C PHE A 56 -1.54 12.97 6.45
N GLN A 57 -1.51 13.88 5.47
CA GLN A 57 -0.54 14.99 5.44
C GLN A 57 -0.64 15.88 6.67
N THR A 58 -1.84 16.11 7.19
CA THR A 58 -2.07 16.84 8.44
C THR A 58 -1.48 16.10 9.63
N LEU A 59 -1.73 14.80 9.73
CA LEU A 59 -1.21 13.95 10.80
C LEU A 59 0.32 13.86 10.77
N TRP A 60 0.90 13.74 9.57
CA TRP A 60 2.35 13.76 9.37
C TRP A 60 2.98 15.07 9.83
N ARG A 61 2.44 16.22 9.41
CA ARG A 61 3.02 17.53 9.73
C ARG A 61 2.79 17.97 11.16
N ALA A 62 1.61 17.70 11.72
CA ALA A 62 1.24 18.18 13.05
C ALA A 62 1.69 17.24 14.18
N PHE A 63 1.73 15.92 13.92
CA PHE A 63 2.01 14.90 14.94
C PHE A 63 3.17 13.97 14.58
N GLY A 64 3.87 14.21 13.46
CA GLY A 64 5.05 13.44 13.08
C GLY A 64 4.76 12.00 12.65
N TRP A 65 3.55 11.72 12.16
CA TRP A 65 3.21 10.38 11.67
C TRP A 65 4.08 9.99 10.48
N GLU A 66 4.77 8.86 10.57
CA GLU A 66 5.56 8.35 9.47
C GLU A 66 4.69 7.59 8.45
N PRO A 67 4.90 7.79 7.14
CA PRO A 67 4.24 7.00 6.12
C PRO A 67 4.65 5.54 6.25
N ALA A 68 3.67 4.64 6.14
CA ALA A 68 3.94 3.23 6.09
C ALA A 68 4.77 2.89 4.83
N GLN A 69 5.65 1.92 4.96
CA GLN A 69 6.46 1.44 3.83
C GLN A 69 5.54 0.83 2.76
N VAL A 70 5.93 1.01 1.50
CA VAL A 70 5.20 0.50 0.34
C VAL A 70 6.06 -0.48 -0.44
N THR A 71 5.40 -1.40 -1.13
CA THR A 71 6.01 -2.29 -2.11
C THR A 71 5.35 -2.08 -3.46
N GLY A 72 6.16 -2.16 -4.51
CA GLY A 72 5.64 -2.36 -5.86
C GLY A 72 5.15 -3.80 -6.01
N GLN A 73 4.09 -3.98 -6.80
CA GLN A 73 3.61 -5.26 -7.28
C GLN A 73 3.04 -5.03 -8.68
N GLY A 74 3.88 -5.21 -9.71
CA GLY A 74 3.58 -4.76 -11.07
C GLY A 74 3.35 -3.25 -11.14
N GLU A 75 2.26 -2.81 -11.77
CA GLU A 75 1.87 -1.39 -11.86
C GLU A 75 1.21 -0.84 -10.58
N VAL A 76 0.96 -1.68 -9.57
CA VAL A 76 0.23 -1.30 -8.36
C VAL A 76 1.17 -1.12 -7.18
N VAL A 77 1.09 0.04 -6.53
CA VAL A 77 1.78 0.30 -5.25
C VAL A 77 0.86 -0.07 -4.10
N GLN A 78 1.35 -0.91 -3.18
CA GLN A 78 0.62 -1.37 -2.00
C GLN A 78 1.41 -1.13 -0.71
N LEU A 79 0.73 -1.15 0.43
CA LEU A 79 1.35 -1.05 1.76
C LEU A 79 2.06 -2.37 2.09
N ASP A 80 3.31 -2.30 2.55
CA ASP A 80 4.14 -3.47 2.79
C ASP A 80 4.02 -3.98 4.24
N LEU A 81 3.24 -5.05 4.42
CA LEU A 81 3.05 -5.70 5.73
C LEU A 81 4.27 -6.52 6.20
N THR A 82 5.25 -6.77 5.33
CA THR A 82 6.51 -7.41 5.74
C THR A 82 7.40 -6.43 6.51
N LYS A 83 7.20 -5.12 6.32
CA LYS A 83 7.97 -4.05 6.97
C LYS A 83 7.18 -3.32 8.04
N SER A 84 5.89 -3.08 7.83
CA SER A 84 5.04 -2.31 8.75
C SER A 84 3.83 -3.11 9.25
N ASP A 85 3.38 -2.86 10.46
CA ASP A 85 2.16 -3.43 11.03
C ASP A 85 1.44 -2.36 11.86
N ILE A 86 0.30 -2.68 12.48
CA ILE A 86 -0.46 -1.68 13.24
C ILE A 86 0.25 -1.22 14.52
N LEU A 87 1.13 -2.03 15.12
CA LEU A 87 1.88 -1.67 16.33
C LEU A 87 2.92 -0.61 15.99
N THR A 88 3.59 -0.77 14.85
CA THR A 88 4.66 0.11 14.37
C THR A 88 4.16 1.31 13.57
N SER A 89 3.04 1.18 12.83
CA SER A 89 2.50 2.23 11.97
C SER A 89 1.10 2.69 12.38
N ALA A 90 0.98 3.98 12.68
CA ALA A 90 -0.32 4.62 12.93
C ALA A 90 -1.16 4.76 11.65
N GLU A 91 -0.51 4.86 10.47
CA GLU A 91 -1.22 4.92 9.19
C GLU A 91 -2.00 3.62 8.93
N LEU A 92 -1.34 2.46 9.10
CA LEU A 92 -1.97 1.15 8.90
C LEU A 92 -3.11 0.91 9.90
N ASP A 93 -2.92 1.33 11.15
CA ASP A 93 -3.94 1.19 12.17
C ASP A 93 -5.19 1.99 11.84
N VAL A 94 -5.05 3.28 11.50
CA VAL A 94 -6.18 4.20 11.34
C VAL A 94 -6.85 4.14 9.98
N PHE A 95 -6.08 3.99 8.90
CA PHE A 95 -6.61 4.01 7.54
C PHE A 95 -6.90 2.62 6.96
N GLY A 96 -6.52 1.57 7.68
CA GLY A 96 -6.61 0.20 7.20
C GLY A 96 -5.71 -0.04 5.98
N TYR A 97 -5.78 -1.26 5.46
CA TYR A 97 -4.97 -1.67 4.33
C TYR A 97 -5.55 -2.93 3.68
N MET A 98 -5.04 -3.22 2.49
CA MET A 98 -5.18 -4.49 1.81
C MET A 98 -3.79 -4.82 1.26
N PHE A 99 -3.26 -5.97 1.68
CA PHE A 99 -1.99 -6.48 1.20
C PHE A 99 -2.22 -7.82 0.54
N THR A 100 -1.92 -7.89 -0.75
CA THR A 100 -2.14 -9.09 -1.54
C THR A 100 -0.78 -9.65 -1.93
N ARG A 101 -0.53 -10.92 -1.63
CA ARG A 101 0.65 -11.64 -2.15
C ARG A 101 0.22 -13.02 -2.63
N GLY A 102 0.35 -13.24 -3.94
CA GLY A 102 -0.22 -14.41 -4.60
C GLY A 102 -1.72 -14.53 -4.32
N LYS A 103 -2.15 -15.66 -3.75
CA LYS A 103 -3.57 -15.93 -3.43
C LYS A 103 -4.02 -15.38 -2.08
N THR A 104 -3.10 -14.95 -1.23
CA THR A 104 -3.40 -14.55 0.14
C THR A 104 -3.56 -13.04 0.18
N ALA A 105 -4.73 -12.59 0.60
CA ALA A 105 -5.00 -11.19 0.89
C ALA A 105 -5.20 -11.01 2.39
N VAL A 106 -4.38 -10.18 3.01
CA VAL A 106 -4.56 -9.72 4.39
C VAL A 106 -5.20 -8.33 4.32
N THR A 107 -6.42 -8.22 4.83
CA THR A 107 -7.20 -7.00 4.75
C THR A 107 -7.61 -6.55 6.14
N ARG A 108 -7.36 -5.27 6.44
CA ARG A 108 -7.83 -4.57 7.63
C ARG A 108 -8.82 -3.50 7.22
N LYS A 109 -10.02 -3.54 7.78
CA LYS A 109 -10.99 -2.43 7.62
C LYS A 109 -10.49 -1.21 8.39
N SER A 110 -10.53 -0.05 7.74
CA SER A 110 -10.23 1.23 8.36
C SER A 110 -11.17 1.51 9.55
N PRO A 111 -10.68 1.72 10.78
CA PRO A 111 -11.50 2.24 11.88
C PRO A 111 -11.99 3.67 11.60
N LEU A 112 -11.30 4.41 10.72
CA LEU A 112 -11.73 5.72 10.26
C LEU A 112 -12.57 5.61 8.98
N GLY A 113 -13.85 5.96 9.07
CA GLY A 113 -14.74 6.17 7.94
C GLY A 113 -14.70 7.62 7.47
N ILE A 114 -14.64 7.82 6.15
CA ILE A 114 -14.62 9.14 5.50
C ILE A 114 -15.66 9.17 4.39
N THR A 115 -16.56 10.15 4.40
CA THR A 115 -17.48 10.40 3.28
C THR A 115 -16.81 11.27 2.21
N LYS A 116 -17.41 11.33 1.00
CA LYS A 116 -16.99 12.35 0.03
C LYS A 116 -17.33 13.73 0.62
N ALA A 117 -16.47 14.73 0.43
CA ALA A 117 -16.87 16.09 0.76
C ALA A 117 -17.73 16.62 -0.39
N VAL A 118 -19.05 16.73 -0.19
CA VAL A 118 -19.99 17.09 -1.27
C VAL A 118 -20.46 18.53 -1.08
N ALA A 119 -20.50 19.30 -2.17
CA ALA A 119 -21.02 20.66 -2.15
C ALA A 119 -22.50 20.68 -1.69
N LEU A 120 -22.84 21.66 -0.87
CA LEU A 120 -24.21 21.87 -0.41
C LEU A 120 -25.09 22.46 -1.51
N PHE A 121 -24.49 23.21 -2.43
CA PHE A 121 -25.15 23.86 -3.56
C PHE A 121 -24.84 23.16 -4.89
N PRO A 122 -25.76 23.25 -5.87
CA PRO A 122 -25.55 22.70 -7.20
C PRO A 122 -24.49 23.50 -7.96
N TYR A 123 -23.73 22.78 -8.79
CA TYR A 123 -22.82 23.39 -9.76
C TYR A 123 -23.60 23.82 -11.01
N THR A 124 -23.45 25.08 -11.40
CA THR A 124 -24.20 25.73 -12.48
C THR A 124 -23.43 25.84 -13.80
N GLY A 125 -22.23 25.27 -13.91
CA GLY A 125 -21.44 25.30 -15.14
C GLY A 125 -20.45 26.47 -15.24
N ASP A 126 -20.01 27.02 -14.10
CA ASP A 126 -19.10 28.17 -14.09
C ASP A 126 -17.72 27.78 -14.65
N LEU A 127 -17.28 28.55 -15.65
CA LEU A 127 -16.02 28.34 -16.37
C LEU A 127 -15.20 29.63 -16.38
N ALA A 128 -13.90 29.50 -16.19
CA ALA A 128 -12.93 30.58 -16.35
C ALA A 128 -11.90 30.25 -17.43
N PHE A 129 -11.58 31.24 -18.25
CA PHE A 129 -10.55 31.15 -19.27
C PHE A 129 -9.24 31.75 -18.76
N TYR A 130 -8.15 30.99 -18.90
CA TYR A 130 -6.83 31.38 -18.43
C TYR A 130 -5.83 31.32 -19.57
N ALA A 131 -4.95 32.31 -19.64
CA ALA A 131 -3.78 32.32 -20.50
C ALA A 131 -2.68 33.14 -19.84
N ASN A 132 -1.46 32.62 -19.81
CA ASN A 132 -0.33 33.32 -19.19
C ASN A 132 0.37 34.24 -20.21
N HIS A 133 -0.28 35.36 -20.53
CA HIS A 133 0.22 36.32 -21.51
C HIS A 133 1.57 36.95 -21.10
N ASP A 134 1.82 37.07 -19.80
CA ASP A 134 3.02 37.69 -19.27
C ASP A 134 4.27 36.82 -19.54
N LEU A 135 4.18 35.50 -19.34
CA LEU A 135 5.27 34.57 -19.70
C LEU A 135 5.52 34.55 -21.21
N VAL A 136 4.48 34.63 -22.02
CA VAL A 136 4.62 34.70 -23.49
C VAL A 136 5.34 35.99 -23.91
N ARG A 137 5.02 37.12 -23.28
CA ARG A 137 5.70 38.40 -23.55
C ARG A 137 7.20 38.30 -23.21
N ARG A 138 7.53 37.81 -22.01
CA ARG A 138 8.93 37.61 -21.58
C ARG A 138 9.69 36.65 -22.49
N GLY A 139 9.09 35.52 -22.86
CA GLY A 139 9.72 34.57 -23.79
C GLY A 139 10.00 35.18 -25.17
N LYS A 140 9.11 36.03 -25.69
CA LYS A 140 9.36 36.75 -26.94
C LYS A 140 10.49 37.78 -26.83
N GLU A 141 10.60 38.46 -25.70
CA GLU A 141 11.71 39.39 -25.41
C GLU A 141 13.06 38.64 -25.34
N ASP A 142 13.06 37.41 -24.84
CA ASP A 142 14.22 36.50 -24.80
C ASP A 142 14.48 35.78 -26.15
N GLY A 143 13.74 36.12 -27.21
CA GLY A 143 13.91 35.56 -28.56
C GLY A 143 13.27 34.18 -28.79
N LEU A 144 12.43 33.69 -27.88
CA LEU A 144 11.67 32.45 -28.04
C LEU A 144 10.43 32.66 -28.91
N THR A 145 10.17 31.72 -29.82
CA THR A 145 8.94 31.67 -30.62
C THR A 145 7.82 31.00 -29.82
N VAL A 146 7.22 31.75 -28.89
CA VAL A 146 6.14 31.25 -28.02
C VAL A 146 4.81 31.98 -28.28
N THR A 147 3.71 31.23 -28.17
CA THR A 147 2.33 31.73 -28.29
C THR A 147 1.55 31.41 -27.01
N PRO A 148 0.50 32.18 -26.68
CA PRO A 148 -0.36 31.84 -25.56
C PRO A 148 -0.97 30.46 -25.77
N ASN A 149 -0.98 29.65 -24.72
CA ASN A 149 -1.70 28.39 -24.66
C ASN A 149 -2.88 28.55 -23.69
N PRO A 150 -4.07 28.95 -24.17
CA PRO A 150 -5.24 29.13 -23.33
C PRO A 150 -5.75 27.78 -22.82
N PHE A 151 -6.21 27.76 -21.57
CA PHE A 151 -6.93 26.64 -21.01
C PHE A 151 -8.16 27.12 -20.28
N THR A 152 -9.17 26.27 -20.19
CA THR A 152 -10.41 26.56 -19.47
C THR A 152 -10.42 25.76 -18.18
N LYS A 153 -11.00 26.34 -17.14
CA LYS A 153 -11.07 25.74 -15.81
C LYS A 153 -12.49 25.85 -15.31
N GLU A 154 -13.09 24.72 -14.96
CA GLU A 154 -14.32 24.74 -14.18
C GLU A 154 -14.00 25.28 -12.78
N GLU A 155 -14.82 26.23 -12.32
CA GLU A 155 -14.72 26.82 -11.00
C GLU A 155 -16.00 26.57 -10.23
N HIS A 156 -15.91 26.36 -8.93
CA HIS A 156 -17.09 26.26 -8.09
C HIS A 156 -16.67 26.56 -6.65
N ALA A 157 -17.14 27.69 -6.13
CA ALA A 157 -17.00 28.06 -4.74
C ALA A 157 -18.29 27.72 -3.99
N ALA A 158 -18.20 26.85 -2.98
CA ALA A 158 -19.35 26.39 -2.24
C ALA A 158 -18.95 25.87 -0.86
N PHE A 159 -19.93 25.78 0.04
CA PHE A 159 -19.77 25.00 1.26
C PHE A 159 -19.79 23.50 0.95
N TYR A 160 -18.82 22.77 1.47
CA TYR A 160 -18.72 21.31 1.35
C TYR A 160 -19.03 20.66 2.70
N LYS A 161 -19.80 19.57 2.66
CA LYS A 161 -20.08 18.73 3.83
C LYS A 161 -19.28 17.43 3.74
N VAL A 162 -18.53 17.12 4.79
CA VAL A 162 -17.83 15.85 4.98
C VAL A 162 -18.11 15.29 6.37
N THR A 163 -18.14 13.96 6.48
CA THR A 163 -18.36 13.26 7.75
C THR A 163 -17.24 12.26 7.96
N PHE A 164 -16.67 12.30 9.16
CA PHE A 164 -15.69 11.35 9.69
C PHE A 164 -16.34 10.50 10.78
N THR A 165 -16.08 9.20 10.78
CA THR A 165 -16.50 8.28 11.86
C THR A 165 -15.28 7.52 12.35
N LEU A 166 -14.98 7.54 13.64
CA LEU A 166 -13.86 6.81 14.24
C LEU A 166 -14.39 5.75 15.19
N ASP A 167 -14.14 4.49 14.85
CA ASP A 167 -14.50 3.32 15.66
C ASP A 167 -13.38 3.00 16.67
N ALA A 168 -13.63 3.30 17.94
CA ALA A 168 -12.71 3.07 19.04
C ALA A 168 -12.55 1.59 19.41
N GLY A 169 -13.49 0.72 19.03
CA GLY A 169 -13.42 -0.71 19.28
C GLY A 169 -12.47 -1.44 18.32
N ILE A 170 -12.38 -0.95 17.09
CA ILE A 170 -11.48 -1.50 16.05
C ILE A 170 -10.08 -0.89 16.14
N LEU A 171 -9.99 0.40 16.50
CA LEU A 171 -8.71 1.11 16.62
C LEU A 171 -7.77 0.37 17.58
N GLY A 172 -6.55 0.12 17.14
CA GLY A 172 -5.54 -0.56 17.93
C GLY A 172 -5.62 -2.10 17.92
N ASN A 173 -6.63 -2.71 17.30
CA ASN A 173 -6.81 -4.16 17.28
C ASN A 173 -6.77 -4.70 15.86
N ASP A 174 -6.00 -5.77 15.59
CA ASP A 174 -5.92 -6.41 14.28
C ASP A 174 -5.89 -7.94 14.36
N ILE A 175 -6.24 -8.59 13.24
CA ILE A 175 -6.25 -10.04 13.13
C ILE A 175 -5.69 -10.46 11.78
N TRP A 176 -4.57 -11.18 11.79
CA TRP A 176 -4.02 -11.81 10.60
C TRP A 176 -4.32 -13.30 10.61
N VAL A 177 -4.76 -13.80 9.46
CA VAL A 177 -4.87 -15.24 9.18
C VAL A 177 -3.72 -15.59 8.27
N VAL A 178 -2.75 -16.31 8.79
CA VAL A 178 -1.45 -16.56 8.14
C VAL A 178 -1.17 -18.05 8.05
N GLU A 179 -0.22 -18.45 7.22
CA GLU A 179 0.10 -19.87 7.05
C GLU A 179 0.82 -20.43 8.29
N ASP A 180 1.78 -19.69 8.83
CA ASP A 180 2.53 -20.08 10.03
C ASP A 180 3.01 -18.87 10.84
N ALA A 181 3.25 -19.09 12.12
CA ALA A 181 3.91 -18.14 13.02
C ALA A 181 4.83 -18.90 13.98
N THR A 182 6.13 -18.65 13.88
CA THR A 182 7.18 -19.32 14.66
C THR A 182 7.94 -18.32 15.50
N TYR A 183 8.22 -18.68 16.74
CA TYR A 183 8.97 -17.84 17.67
C TYR A 183 10.37 -18.39 17.87
N ASP A 184 11.36 -17.52 17.70
CA ASP A 184 12.75 -17.77 18.02
C ASP A 184 13.06 -17.22 19.43
N GLU A 185 13.28 -18.13 20.38
CA GLU A 185 13.58 -17.78 21.77
C GLU A 185 14.98 -17.17 21.94
N GLN A 186 15.94 -17.47 21.05
CA GLN A 186 17.29 -16.93 21.12
C GLN A 186 17.34 -15.49 20.59
N ALA A 187 16.61 -15.24 19.49
CA ALA A 187 16.56 -13.92 18.86
C ALA A 187 15.47 -12.99 19.46
N ASN A 188 14.60 -13.51 20.34
CA ASN A 188 13.40 -12.80 20.81
C ASN A 188 12.58 -12.25 19.63
N MET A 189 12.29 -13.10 18.65
CA MET A 189 11.71 -12.69 17.38
C MET A 189 10.55 -13.61 17.00
N LEU A 190 9.38 -13.03 16.69
CA LEU A 190 8.28 -13.76 16.07
C LEU A 190 8.35 -13.60 14.55
N ARG A 191 8.46 -14.72 13.84
CA ARG A 191 8.40 -14.79 12.38
C ARG A 191 6.99 -15.19 11.95
N VAL A 192 6.31 -14.29 11.27
CA VAL A 192 4.93 -14.46 10.80
C VAL A 192 4.95 -14.63 9.28
N SER A 193 4.64 -15.84 8.80
CA SER A 193 4.61 -16.18 7.38
C SER A 193 3.23 -15.93 6.80
N ILE A 194 3.02 -14.74 6.23
CA ILE A 194 1.80 -14.34 5.52
C ILE A 194 1.62 -15.20 4.26
N VAL A 195 2.72 -15.41 3.53
CA VAL A 195 2.85 -16.37 2.42
C VAL A 195 4.11 -17.18 2.69
N ALA A 196 4.03 -18.52 2.63
CA ALA A 196 5.18 -19.38 2.86
C ALA A 196 6.36 -18.97 1.96
N PRO A 197 7.56 -18.85 2.54
CA PRO A 197 8.75 -18.63 1.75
C PRO A 197 9.02 -19.87 0.89
N GLU A 198 9.10 -19.67 -0.41
CA GLU A 198 9.47 -20.66 -1.40
C GLU A 198 10.72 -20.18 -2.13
N SER A 199 11.63 -21.10 -2.39
CA SER A 199 12.83 -20.82 -3.17
C SER A 199 12.95 -21.76 -4.35
N VAL A 200 13.48 -21.28 -5.46
CA VAL A 200 13.88 -22.10 -6.60
C VAL A 200 15.36 -21.86 -6.90
N ALA A 201 16.11 -22.95 -6.98
CA ALA A 201 17.48 -22.96 -7.46
C ALA A 201 17.48 -23.34 -8.95
N LEU A 202 18.01 -22.44 -9.78
CA LEU A 202 18.19 -22.61 -11.21
C LEU A 202 19.64 -22.99 -11.47
N ASP A 203 19.84 -24.19 -12.02
CA ASP A 203 21.17 -24.77 -12.25
C ASP A 203 21.66 -24.48 -13.67
N ASN A 204 22.97 -24.59 -13.90
CA ASN A 204 23.62 -24.33 -15.20
C ASN A 204 23.45 -22.88 -15.68
N VAL A 205 23.61 -21.94 -14.75
CA VAL A 205 23.46 -20.50 -15.01
C VAL A 205 24.85 -19.86 -15.10
N GLU A 206 25.14 -19.19 -16.20
CA GLU A 206 26.38 -18.42 -16.38
C GLU A 206 26.11 -16.92 -16.24
N ARG A 207 26.78 -16.25 -15.31
CA ARG A 207 26.71 -14.79 -15.18
C ARG A 207 27.52 -14.12 -16.29
N ARG A 208 26.90 -13.21 -17.03
CA ARG A 208 27.49 -12.43 -18.12
C ARG A 208 27.08 -10.97 -18.00
N THR A 209 27.76 -10.11 -18.74
CA THR A 209 27.47 -8.68 -18.85
C THR A 209 27.28 -8.31 -20.31
N ASP A 210 26.29 -7.46 -20.60
CA ASP A 210 26.04 -6.95 -21.94
C ASP A 210 26.95 -5.74 -22.28
N GLU A 211 26.77 -5.19 -23.49
CA GLU A 211 27.53 -4.03 -23.99
C GLU A 211 27.28 -2.74 -23.19
N HIS A 212 26.24 -2.69 -22.36
CA HIS A 212 25.87 -1.58 -21.51
C HIS A 212 26.18 -1.84 -20.02
N GLU A 213 27.01 -2.86 -19.73
CA GLU A 213 27.40 -3.30 -18.38
C GLU A 213 26.25 -3.87 -17.53
N ASN A 214 25.11 -4.21 -18.12
CA ASN A 214 24.02 -4.85 -17.38
C ASN A 214 24.33 -6.34 -17.16
N VAL A 215 24.17 -6.80 -15.92
CA VAL A 215 24.38 -8.19 -15.55
C VAL A 215 23.16 -9.03 -15.95
N PHE A 216 23.40 -10.11 -16.68
CA PHE A 216 22.39 -11.12 -16.98
C PHE A 216 22.93 -12.53 -16.75
N TYR A 217 22.01 -13.47 -16.66
CA TYR A 217 22.25 -14.85 -16.32
C TYR A 217 21.81 -15.72 -17.51
N GLU A 218 22.78 -16.30 -18.20
CA GLU A 218 22.54 -17.12 -19.38
C GLU A 218 22.30 -18.59 -19.00
N MET A 219 21.21 -19.14 -19.51
CA MET A 219 20.82 -20.54 -19.40
C MET A 219 20.79 -21.18 -20.80
N PRO A 220 20.82 -22.51 -20.92
CA PRO A 220 20.83 -23.18 -22.23
C PRO A 220 19.66 -22.85 -23.16
N LYS A 221 18.52 -22.40 -22.60
CA LYS A 221 17.27 -22.14 -23.32
C LYS A 221 16.81 -20.68 -23.24
N GLY A 222 17.63 -19.75 -22.74
CA GLY A 222 17.23 -18.36 -22.58
C GLY A 222 18.04 -17.63 -21.53
N ARG A 223 17.63 -16.39 -21.24
CA ARG A 223 18.31 -15.48 -20.32
C ARG A 223 17.39 -15.02 -19.20
N ILE A 224 18.02 -14.68 -18.08
CA ILE A 224 17.39 -14.06 -16.92
C ILE A 224 18.12 -12.75 -16.65
N PHE A 225 17.37 -11.66 -16.59
CA PHE A 225 17.88 -10.34 -16.24
C PHE A 225 17.40 -10.01 -14.84
N VAL A 226 18.28 -9.42 -14.03
CA VAL A 226 17.99 -9.08 -12.64
C VAL A 226 18.32 -7.61 -12.44
N ASP A 227 17.31 -6.83 -12.08
CA ASP A 227 17.44 -5.44 -11.67
C ASP A 227 16.94 -5.30 -10.23
N GLY A 228 17.87 -5.41 -9.27
CA GLY A 228 17.57 -5.52 -7.85
C GLY A 228 16.65 -6.73 -7.57
N ARG A 229 15.38 -6.45 -7.27
CA ARG A 229 14.35 -7.46 -6.96
C ARG A 229 13.43 -7.78 -8.15
N THR A 230 13.57 -7.08 -9.26
CA THR A 230 12.77 -7.32 -10.45
C THR A 230 13.52 -8.29 -11.36
N VAL A 231 12.83 -9.34 -11.79
CA VAL A 231 13.40 -10.42 -12.60
C VAL A 231 12.67 -10.50 -13.92
N LYS A 232 13.41 -10.39 -15.02
CA LYS A 232 12.90 -10.60 -16.39
C LYS A 232 13.44 -11.92 -16.91
N VAL A 233 12.57 -12.75 -17.47
CA VAL A 233 12.90 -14.10 -17.90
C VAL A 233 12.33 -14.35 -19.29
N ASP A 234 13.18 -14.82 -20.21
CA ASP A 234 12.75 -15.21 -21.56
C ASP A 234 11.63 -16.27 -21.50
N GLU A 235 10.61 -16.14 -22.37
CA GLU A 235 9.41 -17.00 -22.38
C GLU A 235 9.72 -18.51 -22.36
N GLN A 236 10.83 -18.91 -22.99
CA GLN A 236 11.24 -20.31 -23.17
C GLN A 236 11.62 -21.00 -21.84
N LEU A 237 12.06 -20.21 -20.86
CA LEU A 237 12.41 -20.69 -19.52
C LEU A 237 11.19 -20.84 -18.61
N MET A 238 10.03 -20.33 -19.03
CA MET A 238 8.81 -20.31 -18.23
C MET A 238 7.71 -21.19 -18.83
N GLN A 239 6.88 -21.74 -17.95
CA GLN A 239 5.68 -22.44 -18.33
C GLN A 239 4.48 -21.79 -17.64
N LYS A 240 3.63 -21.16 -18.44
CA LYS A 240 2.35 -20.60 -18.00
C LYS A 240 1.34 -21.72 -17.70
N LYS A 241 0.86 -21.78 -16.46
CA LYS A 241 -0.16 -22.73 -16.01
C LYS A 241 -1.50 -22.00 -15.94
N PRO A 242 -2.51 -22.43 -16.72
CA PRO A 242 -3.81 -21.76 -16.74
C PRO A 242 -4.57 -22.00 -15.44
N ALA A 243 -5.53 -21.11 -15.16
CA ALA A 243 -6.39 -21.24 -13.99
C ALA A 243 -7.20 -22.55 -14.00
N LYS A 244 -7.25 -23.24 -12.86
CA LYS A 244 -8.09 -24.41 -12.54
C LYS A 244 -8.86 -24.15 -11.26
N LYS A 245 -9.84 -25.00 -10.94
CA LYS A 245 -10.82 -24.84 -9.83
C LYS A 245 -10.24 -24.37 -8.47
N ASN A 246 -8.96 -24.65 -8.17
CA ASN A 246 -8.24 -24.22 -6.95
C ASN A 246 -6.87 -23.54 -7.23
N PHE A 247 -6.54 -23.27 -8.49
CA PHE A 247 -5.27 -22.69 -8.92
C PHE A 247 -5.53 -21.53 -9.86
N GLU A 248 -5.14 -20.32 -9.48
CA GLU A 248 -5.10 -19.21 -10.42
C GLU A 248 -4.00 -19.43 -11.46
N GLU A 249 -4.04 -18.60 -12.50
CA GLU A 249 -2.99 -18.56 -13.48
C GLU A 249 -1.64 -18.23 -12.80
N HIS A 250 -0.59 -18.95 -13.17
CA HIS A 250 0.75 -18.76 -12.58
C HIS A 250 1.85 -19.24 -13.52
N LEU A 251 3.06 -18.73 -13.32
CA LEU A 251 4.26 -19.22 -13.98
C LEU A 251 5.03 -20.18 -13.06
N VAL A 252 5.68 -21.15 -13.70
CA VAL A 252 6.73 -21.98 -13.10
C VAL A 252 7.89 -22.05 -14.09
N PHE A 253 9.12 -22.22 -13.59
CA PHE A 253 10.25 -22.50 -14.48
C PHE A 253 10.06 -23.85 -15.18
N SER A 254 10.29 -23.88 -16.50
CA SER A 254 10.06 -25.04 -17.37
C SER A 254 10.82 -26.29 -16.88
N ASP A 255 12.07 -26.12 -16.47
CA ASP A 255 12.91 -27.21 -15.96
C ASP A 255 12.61 -27.59 -14.49
N LYS A 256 11.71 -26.86 -13.84
CA LYS A 256 11.28 -27.06 -12.45
C LYS A 256 9.74 -27.17 -12.34
N GLY A 257 9.07 -27.78 -13.32
CA GLY A 257 7.59 -27.81 -13.41
C GLY A 257 6.83 -28.50 -12.25
N LYS A 258 7.52 -29.17 -11.31
CA LYS A 258 6.96 -29.70 -10.04
C LYS A 258 7.29 -28.84 -8.82
N SER A 259 7.99 -27.72 -9.01
CA SER A 259 8.37 -26.82 -7.93
C SER A 259 7.14 -26.28 -7.23
N LYS A 260 7.30 -26.03 -5.91
CA LYS A 260 6.29 -25.29 -5.15
C LYS A 260 6.33 -23.80 -5.50
N PHE A 261 7.53 -23.28 -5.84
CA PHE A 261 7.79 -21.92 -6.30
C PHE A 261 6.91 -21.56 -7.50
N ARG A 262 5.87 -20.78 -7.23
CA ARG A 262 4.88 -20.33 -8.23
C ARG A 262 4.80 -18.83 -8.23
N ILE A 263 4.90 -18.26 -9.43
CA ILE A 263 4.80 -16.81 -9.63
C ILE A 263 3.38 -16.53 -10.09
N PHE A 264 2.58 -15.92 -9.22
CA PHE A 264 1.18 -15.60 -9.49
C PHE A 264 1.00 -14.20 -10.10
N ASP A 265 1.92 -13.30 -9.81
CA ASP A 265 1.90 -11.94 -10.32
C ASP A 265 3.08 -11.73 -11.26
N PHE A 266 2.77 -11.48 -12.52
CA PHE A 266 3.74 -11.32 -13.59
C PHE A 266 3.12 -10.50 -14.71
N SER A 267 3.94 -9.69 -15.37
CA SER A 267 3.62 -9.09 -16.66
C SER A 267 4.30 -9.88 -17.78
N TYR A 268 3.80 -9.72 -19.00
CA TYR A 268 4.41 -10.28 -20.20
C TYR A 268 4.60 -9.16 -21.21
N ASP A 269 5.82 -9.04 -21.72
CA ASP A 269 6.19 -8.09 -22.76
C ASP A 269 6.23 -8.82 -24.11
N ASP A 270 5.30 -8.48 -24.99
CA ASP A 270 5.14 -9.11 -26.31
C ASP A 270 6.33 -8.82 -27.25
N ASP A 271 6.99 -7.67 -27.11
CA ASP A 271 8.06 -7.21 -28.01
C ASP A 271 9.38 -7.96 -27.71
N SER A 272 9.73 -8.07 -26.44
CA SER A 272 10.92 -8.77 -25.95
C SER A 272 10.68 -10.26 -25.70
N LYS A 273 9.41 -10.70 -25.65
CA LYS A 273 8.99 -12.06 -25.29
C LYS A 273 9.51 -12.51 -23.93
N GLN A 274 9.37 -11.62 -22.95
CA GLN A 274 9.83 -11.84 -21.59
C GLN A 274 8.68 -11.76 -20.59
N TYR A 275 8.74 -12.62 -19.58
CA TYR A 275 7.95 -12.46 -18.37
C TYR A 275 8.72 -11.63 -17.37
N GLU A 276 8.03 -10.73 -16.67
CA GLU A 276 8.60 -9.89 -15.63
C GLU A 276 7.82 -10.09 -14.33
N PHE A 277 8.54 -10.25 -13.21
CA PHE A 277 7.97 -10.42 -11.89
C PHE A 277 8.96 -10.01 -10.80
N ASP A 278 8.44 -9.70 -9.61
CA ASP A 278 9.26 -9.32 -8.45
C ASP A 278 9.54 -10.52 -7.53
N VAL A 279 10.73 -10.53 -6.94
CA VAL A 279 11.15 -11.43 -5.85
C VAL A 279 11.33 -10.67 -4.54
N ASP A 280 11.38 -11.38 -3.42
CA ASP A 280 11.39 -10.74 -2.10
C ASP A 280 12.81 -10.39 -1.62
N GLU A 281 13.80 -11.15 -2.06
CA GLU A 281 15.23 -10.91 -1.84
C GLU A 281 15.93 -10.82 -3.19
N GLU A 282 17.02 -10.04 -3.29
CA GLU A 282 17.83 -10.01 -4.50
C GLU A 282 18.32 -11.43 -4.84
N PRO A 283 18.22 -11.86 -6.11
CA PRO A 283 18.68 -13.17 -6.54
C PRO A 283 20.12 -13.48 -6.13
N GLU A 284 20.31 -14.59 -5.42
CA GLU A 284 21.64 -15.02 -4.96
C GLU A 284 22.30 -15.93 -6.00
N TYR A 285 23.47 -15.52 -6.51
CA TYR A 285 24.26 -16.32 -7.46
C TYR A 285 25.44 -17.00 -6.78
N ASP A 286 25.50 -18.33 -6.84
CA ASP A 286 26.66 -19.13 -6.44
C ASP A 286 27.51 -19.46 -7.67
N GLU A 287 28.63 -18.76 -7.83
CA GLU A 287 29.55 -18.92 -8.97
C GLU A 287 30.22 -20.31 -9.00
N SER A 288 30.45 -20.92 -7.83
CA SER A 288 31.08 -22.25 -7.74
C SER A 288 30.15 -23.36 -8.23
N LYS A 289 28.84 -23.20 -7.97
CA LYS A 289 27.81 -24.16 -8.37
C LYS A 289 27.13 -23.80 -9.70
N LYS A 290 27.39 -22.60 -10.22
CA LYS A 290 26.66 -22.01 -11.36
C LYS A 290 25.14 -22.07 -11.14
N THR A 291 24.71 -21.63 -9.96
CA THR A 291 23.31 -21.71 -9.51
C THR A 291 22.79 -20.32 -9.16
N LEU A 292 21.63 -19.95 -9.71
CA LEU A 292 20.90 -18.73 -9.33
C LEU A 292 19.71 -19.11 -8.45
N THR A 293 19.59 -18.52 -7.27
CA THR A 293 18.52 -18.79 -6.32
C THR A 293 17.55 -17.62 -6.29
N LEU A 294 16.28 -17.89 -6.56
CA LEU A 294 15.18 -16.95 -6.42
C LEU A 294 14.34 -17.32 -5.21
N LYS A 295 13.89 -16.32 -4.45
CA LYS A 295 13.08 -16.49 -3.25
C LYS A 295 11.83 -15.62 -3.33
N ILE A 296 10.67 -16.22 -3.07
CA ILE A 296 9.39 -15.52 -2.93
C ILE A 296 8.76 -15.90 -1.59
N GLY A 297 7.92 -15.04 -1.04
CA GLY A 297 7.27 -15.21 0.26
C GLY A 297 7.06 -13.89 0.96
N ALA A 298 6.09 -13.85 1.87
CA ALA A 298 5.83 -12.65 2.67
C ALA A 298 5.98 -13.03 4.13
N VAL A 299 7.14 -12.71 4.70
CA VAL A 299 7.44 -12.96 6.11
C VAL A 299 7.63 -11.64 6.83
N LYS A 300 6.90 -11.46 7.93
CA LYS A 300 7.06 -10.34 8.84
C LYS A 300 7.80 -10.82 10.08
N GLU A 301 8.94 -10.17 10.36
CA GLU A 301 9.67 -10.37 11.61
C GLU A 301 9.25 -9.30 12.62
N ILE A 302 8.89 -9.72 13.83
CA ILE A 302 8.45 -8.83 14.90
C ILE A 302 9.30 -9.11 16.15
N PRO A 303 10.17 -8.16 16.56
CA PRO A 303 10.89 -8.26 17.82
C PRO A 303 9.91 -8.29 18.99
N CYS A 304 9.94 -9.35 19.79
CA CYS A 304 8.99 -9.52 20.89
C CYS A 304 9.48 -10.48 21.97
N VAL A 305 9.01 -10.27 23.19
CA VAL A 305 9.31 -11.12 24.35
C VAL A 305 8.11 -11.99 24.67
N LYS A 306 8.34 -13.31 24.78
CA LYS A 306 7.31 -14.28 25.16
C LYS A 306 6.88 -14.06 26.62
N LEU A 307 5.57 -13.91 26.84
CA LEU A 307 5.00 -13.74 28.18
C LEU A 307 4.65 -15.09 28.82
N SER A 308 4.92 -15.22 30.12
CA SER A 308 4.54 -16.38 30.93
C SER A 308 3.07 -16.28 31.37
N GLY A 309 2.26 -17.29 31.00
CA GLY A 309 0.84 -17.36 31.34
C GLY A 309 -0.04 -17.12 30.11
N ALA A 310 -0.60 -18.21 29.57
CA ALA A 310 -1.50 -18.19 28.43
C ALA A 310 -2.96 -18.34 28.90
N PRO A 311 -3.87 -17.42 28.57
CA PRO A 311 -5.29 -17.75 28.57
C PRO A 311 -5.54 -18.78 27.46
N ASP A 312 -6.16 -19.91 27.80
CA ASP A 312 -6.66 -20.92 26.85
C ASP A 312 -5.63 -21.53 25.88
N GLY A 313 -4.37 -21.71 26.31
CA GLY A 313 -3.33 -22.37 25.50
C GLY A 313 -2.81 -21.56 24.31
N LYS A 314 -3.11 -20.26 24.24
CA LYS A 314 -2.58 -19.33 23.23
C LYS A 314 -1.29 -18.67 23.70
N GLN A 315 -0.29 -18.57 22.83
CA GLN A 315 0.96 -17.91 23.20
C GLN A 315 0.84 -16.39 23.04
N THR A 316 1.21 -15.66 24.10
CA THR A 316 1.21 -14.19 24.11
C THR A 316 2.64 -13.65 24.10
N TYR A 317 2.85 -12.54 23.40
CA TYR A 317 4.12 -11.84 23.29
C TYR A 317 3.92 -10.34 23.53
N ALA A 318 4.86 -9.72 24.24
CA ALA A 318 4.95 -8.27 24.39
C ALA A 318 5.86 -7.68 23.31
N VAL A 319 5.43 -6.58 22.70
CA VAL A 319 6.18 -5.87 21.66
C VAL A 319 6.56 -4.49 22.17
N SER A 320 7.84 -4.18 22.10
CA SER A 320 8.39 -2.88 22.49
C SER A 320 9.43 -2.42 21.48
N GLN A 321 9.51 -1.13 21.27
CA GLN A 321 10.52 -0.49 20.41
C GLN A 321 11.13 0.68 21.18
N ASP A 322 12.46 0.77 21.22
CA ASP A 322 13.21 1.83 21.91
C ASP A 322 12.78 2.06 23.37
N GLY A 323 12.48 0.97 24.09
CA GLY A 323 12.02 1.00 25.48
C GLY A 323 10.56 1.42 25.67
N LYS A 324 9.83 1.72 24.59
CA LYS A 324 8.41 2.06 24.60
C LYS A 324 7.57 0.81 24.32
N GLU A 325 6.58 0.55 25.17
CA GLU A 325 5.59 -0.51 24.95
C GLU A 325 4.66 -0.14 23.79
N LEU A 326 4.65 -0.97 22.73
CA LEU A 326 3.76 -0.77 21.59
C LEU A 326 2.46 -1.56 21.75
N GLY A 327 2.53 -2.75 22.33
CA GLY A 327 1.37 -3.59 22.59
C GLY A 327 1.71 -5.07 22.71
N THR A 328 0.75 -5.91 22.36
CA THR A 328 0.85 -7.37 22.51
C THR A 328 0.42 -8.09 21.25
N LEU A 329 0.94 -9.31 21.10
CA LEU A 329 0.56 -10.27 20.07
C LEU A 329 0.03 -11.53 20.74
N VAL A 330 -1.06 -12.08 20.22
CA VAL A 330 -1.58 -13.38 20.64
C VAL A 330 -1.64 -14.31 19.44
N VAL A 331 -0.88 -15.40 19.51
CA VAL A 331 -0.81 -16.41 18.47
C VAL A 331 -1.65 -17.61 18.88
N GLY A 332 -2.68 -17.91 18.07
CA GLY A 332 -3.52 -19.09 18.21
C GLY A 332 -3.31 -20.05 17.04
N ARG A 333 -2.97 -21.31 17.34
CA ARG A 333 -2.87 -22.39 16.33
C ARG A 333 -4.13 -23.25 16.36
N LYS A 334 -4.66 -23.60 15.18
CA LYS A 334 -5.70 -24.63 15.05
C LYS A 334 -5.01 -25.97 14.79
N GLU A 335 -5.61 -27.08 15.24
CA GLU A 335 -5.05 -28.45 15.08
C GLU A 335 -4.81 -28.81 13.61
N GLN A 336 -5.63 -28.29 12.69
CA GLN A 336 -5.44 -28.33 11.25
C GLN A 336 -5.97 -27.01 10.66
N GLY A 337 -5.09 -26.17 10.10
CA GLY A 337 -5.47 -24.91 9.44
C GLY A 337 -4.54 -23.73 9.72
N PRO A 338 -4.84 -22.54 9.15
CA PRO A 338 -4.00 -21.36 9.26
C PRO A 338 -3.88 -20.86 10.70
N CYS A 339 -2.75 -20.23 11.01
CA CYS A 339 -2.50 -19.59 12.28
C CYS A 339 -3.21 -18.23 12.36
N ILE A 340 -3.71 -17.87 13.54
CA ILE A 340 -4.32 -16.56 13.80
C ILE A 340 -3.38 -15.75 14.69
N VAL A 341 -2.89 -14.63 14.18
CA VAL A 341 -2.10 -13.66 14.93
C VAL A 341 -3.00 -12.46 15.24
N ARG A 342 -3.23 -12.18 16.52
CA ARG A 342 -3.97 -10.99 16.96
C ARG A 342 -3.01 -9.94 17.47
N PHE A 343 -3.19 -8.71 17.02
CA PHE A 343 -2.42 -7.54 17.45
C PHE A 343 -3.33 -6.70 18.34
N SER A 344 -2.80 -6.23 19.47
CA SER A 344 -3.48 -5.29 20.34
C SER A 344 -2.49 -4.23 20.81
N LEU A 345 -2.73 -2.98 20.42
CA LEU A 345 -1.94 -1.84 20.86
C LEU A 345 -2.06 -1.62 22.37
N ALA A 346 -0.98 -1.12 22.97
CA ALA A 346 -1.02 -0.60 24.32
C ALA A 346 -2.04 0.55 24.43
N LYS A 347 -2.80 0.59 25.53
CA LYS A 347 -3.89 1.56 25.72
C LYS A 347 -3.46 3.02 25.49
N GLN A 348 -2.26 3.37 25.95
CA GLN A 348 -1.70 4.72 25.76
C GLN A 348 -1.50 5.06 24.28
N GLN A 349 -1.09 4.09 23.45
CA GLN A 349 -0.93 4.29 22.01
C GLN A 349 -2.27 4.48 21.30
N VAL A 350 -3.30 3.70 21.68
CA VAL A 350 -4.66 3.86 21.15
C VAL A 350 -5.21 5.24 21.50
N GLU A 351 -5.09 5.66 22.76
CA GLU A 351 -5.54 6.99 23.20
C GLU A 351 -4.80 8.12 22.49
N GLN A 352 -3.49 7.98 22.28
CA GLN A 352 -2.69 8.96 21.57
C GLN A 352 -3.19 9.11 20.13
N ARG A 353 -3.22 8.02 19.36
CA ARG A 353 -3.65 8.03 17.94
C ARG A 353 -5.07 8.57 17.80
N PHE A 354 -5.98 8.17 18.70
CA PHE A 354 -7.35 8.65 18.71
C PHE A 354 -7.42 10.18 18.89
N ARG A 355 -6.67 10.73 19.86
CA ARG A 355 -6.63 12.18 20.12
C ARG A 355 -6.04 12.95 18.94
N GLU A 356 -4.97 12.44 18.34
CA GLU A 356 -4.31 13.07 17.19
C GLU A 356 -5.23 13.12 15.97
N VAL A 357 -5.94 12.03 15.66
CA VAL A 357 -6.94 11.99 14.57
C VAL A 357 -8.08 12.97 14.83
N VAL A 358 -8.65 12.97 16.04
CA VAL A 358 -9.74 13.90 16.38
C VAL A 358 -9.24 15.34 16.31
N SER A 359 -8.05 15.64 16.82
CA SER A 359 -7.47 16.98 16.77
C SER A 359 -7.22 17.41 15.32
N ALA A 360 -6.67 16.55 14.47
CA ALA A 360 -6.46 16.85 13.05
C ALA A 360 -7.78 17.18 12.34
N VAL A 361 -8.84 16.41 12.58
CA VAL A 361 -10.16 16.65 11.99
C VAL A 361 -10.76 17.96 12.50
N VAL A 362 -10.76 18.20 13.82
CA VAL A 362 -11.38 19.38 14.44
C VAL A 362 -10.63 20.68 14.09
N SER A 363 -9.30 20.63 14.02
CA SER A 363 -8.47 21.79 13.67
C SER A 363 -8.48 22.14 12.17
N GLY A 364 -9.09 21.28 11.34
CA GLY A 364 -9.09 21.42 9.89
C GLY A 364 -7.89 20.71 9.23
N LEU A 365 -8.07 20.34 7.96
CA LEU A 365 -7.08 19.58 7.21
C LEU A 365 -6.18 20.53 6.41
N PHE A 366 -4.88 20.22 6.35
CA PHE A 366 -3.98 20.80 5.37
C PHE A 366 -4.37 20.31 3.97
N ALA A 367 -5.15 21.13 3.27
CA ALA A 367 -5.38 20.96 1.85
C ALA A 367 -4.20 21.58 1.08
N GLN A 368 -3.44 20.78 0.34
CA GLN A 368 -2.61 21.29 -0.72
C GLN A 368 -3.40 21.19 -2.01
N SER A 369 -3.65 22.33 -2.66
CA SER A 369 -4.05 22.34 -4.06
C SER A 369 -2.99 21.58 -4.84
N SER A 370 -3.37 20.46 -5.45
CA SER A 370 -2.59 19.81 -6.49
C SER A 370 -2.38 20.75 -7.68
#